data_AF-A0A345BUU9-F1
#
_entry.id   AF-A0A345BUU9-F1
#
_cell.length_a   1.000
_cell.length_b   1.000
_cell.length_c   1.000
_cell.angle_alpha   90.00
_cell.angle_beta   90.00
_cell.angle_gamma   90.00
#
_symmetry.space_group_name_H-M   'P 1'
#
loop_
_entity.id
_entity.type
_entity.pdbx_description
1 polymer ?
#
loop_
_entity_poly.entity_id
_entity_poly.type
_entity_poly.pdbx_seq_one_letter_code
_entity_poly.pdbx_strand_id
1 'polypeptide(L)'
;MLAVFVIAAVIGALLFYQRLGEGPRWLVVMLVIFAGVGYFGFALRNGYLSFVLEGWVLTFWFLATLAFIATAMMAYRPRFGFFRRDDYRTWASVIVLFFLSGALVNVWMSAVFTYIFSVLVFAAGLMIGFLAQNYLYSYWPRVEWLPYVPLLVLIFVSAGKLL
;
A
#
# COMPACT_ATOMS: atom_id res chain seq x y z
N MET A 1 9.12 8.46 2.64
CA MET A 1 7.78 8.97 2.27
C MET A 1 7.28 8.49 0.91
N LEU A 2 8.10 8.46 -0.15
CA LEU A 2 7.66 8.01 -1.47
C LEU A 2 7.07 6.58 -1.50
N ALA A 3 7.70 5.62 -0.80
CA ALA A 3 7.15 4.25 -0.71
C ALA A 3 5.75 4.21 -0.06
N VAL A 4 5.53 5.00 0.99
CA VAL A 4 4.22 5.15 1.65
C VAL A 4 3.19 5.67 0.66
N PHE A 5 3.54 6.74 -0.08
CA PHE A 5 2.66 7.33 -1.08
C PHE A 5 2.30 6.35 -2.20
N VAL A 6 3.29 5.64 -2.76
CA VAL A 6 3.09 4.74 -3.89
C VAL A 6 2.23 3.54 -3.50
N ILE A 7 2.51 2.92 -2.36
CA ILE A 7 1.70 1.80 -1.87
C ILE A 7 0.27 2.26 -1.60
N ALA A 8 0.10 3.44 -1.00
CA ALA A 8 -1.21 4.01 -0.78
C ALA A 8 -1.95 4.26 -2.11
N ALA A 9 -1.29 4.83 -3.12
CA ALA A 9 -1.88 5.06 -4.43
C ALA A 9 -2.30 3.75 -5.12
N VAL A 10 -1.46 2.72 -5.06
CA VAL A 10 -1.79 1.41 -5.63
C VAL A 10 -2.96 0.78 -4.92
N ILE A 11 -2.97 0.77 -3.57
CA ILE A 11 -4.09 0.22 -2.81
C ILE A 11 -5.38 1.03 -3.05
N GLY A 12 -5.29 2.36 -3.09
CA GLY A 12 -6.40 3.23 -3.44
C GLY A 12 -7.00 2.89 -4.80
N ALA A 13 -6.15 2.66 -5.80
CA ALA A 13 -6.58 2.25 -7.13
C ALA A 13 -7.23 0.84 -7.13
N LEU A 14 -6.68 -0.11 -6.38
CA LEU A 14 -7.29 -1.45 -6.25
C LEU A 14 -8.64 -1.40 -5.51
N LEU A 15 -8.81 -0.47 -4.57
CA LEU A 15 -10.05 -0.25 -3.83
C LEU A 15 -11.21 0.26 -4.71
N PHE A 16 -10.91 0.88 -5.85
CA PHE A 16 -11.93 1.24 -6.85
C PHE A 16 -12.73 0.02 -7.33
N TYR A 17 -12.07 -1.13 -7.46
CA TYR A 17 -12.68 -2.38 -7.94
C TYR A 17 -13.48 -3.14 -6.87
N GLN A 18 -13.59 -2.58 -5.66
CA GLN A 18 -14.41 -3.16 -4.62
C GLN A 18 -15.89 -3.13 -4.97
N ARG A 19 -16.67 -3.98 -4.29
CA ARG A 19 -18.12 -3.99 -4.44
C ARG A 19 -18.69 -2.58 -4.22
N LEU A 20 -19.65 -2.19 -5.06
CA LEU A 20 -20.33 -0.89 -4.98
C LEU A 20 -20.80 -0.61 -3.54
N GLY A 21 -20.45 0.57 -3.04
CA GLY A 21 -20.76 1.03 -1.67
C GLY A 21 -19.76 0.59 -0.58
N GLU A 22 -18.82 -0.31 -0.88
CA GLU A 22 -17.81 -0.74 0.10
C GLU A 22 -16.50 0.06 0.01
N GLY A 23 -16.20 0.67 -1.15
CA GLY A 23 -14.96 1.44 -1.38
C GLY A 23 -14.60 2.44 -0.26
N PRO A 24 -15.52 3.35 0.13
CA PRO A 24 -15.25 4.32 1.21
C PRO A 24 -14.93 3.66 2.56
N ARG A 25 -15.62 2.56 2.90
CA ARG A 25 -15.36 1.82 4.14
C ARG A 25 -13.96 1.22 4.12
N TRP A 26 -13.59 0.61 3.00
CA TRP A 26 -12.27 0.00 2.85
C TRP A 26 -11.13 1.04 2.83
N LEU A 27 -11.35 2.24 2.28
CA LEU A 27 -10.37 3.34 2.36
C LEU A 27 -10.06 3.72 3.81
N VAL A 28 -11.11 3.86 4.65
CA VAL A 28 -10.94 4.14 6.08
C VAL A 28 -10.24 2.98 6.80
N VAL A 29 -10.61 1.72 6.49
CA VAL A 29 -9.96 0.54 7.07
C VAL A 29 -8.47 0.52 6.74
N MET A 30 -8.09 0.76 5.48
CA MET A 30 -6.67 0.81 5.09
C MET A 30 -5.91 1.92 5.81
N LEU A 31 -6.53 3.10 5.96
CA LEU A 31 -5.94 4.21 6.71
C LEU A 31 -5.71 3.85 8.19
N VAL A 32 -6.70 3.24 8.85
CA VAL A 32 -6.59 2.84 10.26
C VAL A 32 -5.53 1.75 10.44
N ILE A 33 -5.51 0.73 9.56
CA ILE A 33 -4.50 -0.33 9.63
C ILE A 33 -3.11 0.26 9.41
N PHE A 34 -2.91 1.17 8.45
CA PHE A 34 -1.62 1.83 8.26
C PHE A 34 -1.23 2.71 9.45
N ALA A 35 -2.17 3.47 10.03
CA ALA A 35 -1.94 4.30 11.20
C ALA A 35 -1.51 3.49 12.45
N GLY A 36 -1.99 2.24 12.57
CA GLY A 36 -1.55 1.32 13.63
C GLY A 36 -0.27 0.57 13.26
N VAL A 37 -0.35 -0.28 12.24
CA VAL A 37 0.72 -1.21 11.86
C VAL A 37 1.94 -0.47 11.30
N GLY A 38 1.73 0.58 10.52
CA GLY A 38 2.81 1.44 10.03
C GLY A 38 3.52 2.17 11.16
N TYR A 39 2.81 2.53 12.24
CA TYR A 39 3.42 3.13 13.43
C TYR A 39 4.35 2.14 14.12
N PHE A 40 3.91 0.90 14.30
CA PHE A 40 4.75 -0.16 14.86
C PHE A 40 6.04 -0.36 14.06
N GLY A 41 5.95 -0.40 12.73
CA GLY A 41 7.14 -0.50 11.86
C GLY A 41 8.07 0.71 12.01
N PHE A 42 7.51 1.92 12.00
CA PHE A 42 8.25 3.17 12.18
C PHE A 42 8.95 3.26 13.54
N ALA A 43 8.23 2.98 14.62
CA ALA A 43 8.73 3.04 16.00
C ALA A 43 9.80 1.98 16.25
N LEU A 44 9.59 0.75 15.75
CA LEU A 44 10.60 -0.30 15.86
C LEU A 44 11.86 0.08 15.11
N ARG A 45 11.78 0.55 13.86
CA ARG A 45 12.97 0.96 13.10
C ARG A 45 13.76 2.07 13.78
N ASN A 46 13.07 3.11 14.23
CA ASN A 46 13.70 4.33 14.74
C ASN A 46 14.05 4.25 16.24
N GLY A 47 13.65 3.18 16.94
CA GLY A 47 14.01 2.91 18.33
C GLY A 47 14.85 1.65 18.49
N TYR A 48 14.21 0.48 18.36
CA TYR A 48 14.78 -0.82 18.77
C TYR A 48 15.58 -1.54 17.67
N LEU A 49 15.26 -1.30 16.40
CA LEU A 49 15.85 -1.95 15.22
C LEU A 49 16.72 -0.96 14.40
N SER A 50 17.29 0.05 15.06
CA SER A 50 18.19 1.02 14.44
C SER A 50 19.44 0.34 13.85
N PHE A 51 19.85 -0.79 14.44
CA PHE A 51 21.00 -1.61 14.01
C PHE A 51 20.78 -2.40 12.71
N VAL A 52 19.53 -2.57 12.26
CA VAL A 52 19.25 -3.27 10.99
C VAL A 52 19.66 -2.36 9.83
N LEU A 53 20.55 -2.83 8.95
CA LEU A 53 20.96 -2.04 7.79
C LEU A 53 19.74 -1.70 6.91
N GLU A 54 19.73 -0.48 6.39
CA GLU A 54 18.66 0.03 5.53
C GLU A 54 18.44 -0.86 4.30
N GLY A 55 19.51 -1.43 3.74
CA GLY A 55 19.44 -2.39 2.63
C GLY A 55 18.58 -3.61 2.94
N TRP A 56 18.69 -4.20 4.14
CA TRP A 56 17.86 -5.34 4.54
C TRP A 56 16.37 -4.98 4.61
N VAL A 57 16.05 -3.82 5.22
CA VAL A 57 14.66 -3.35 5.31
C VAL A 57 14.08 -3.13 3.91
N LEU A 58 14.88 -2.58 3.00
CA LEU A 58 14.49 -2.34 1.62
C LEU A 58 14.29 -3.65 0.85
N THR A 59 15.15 -4.66 1.03
CA THR A 59 14.98 -6.00 0.46
C THR A 59 13.73 -6.68 1.00
N PHE A 60 13.49 -6.66 2.32
CA PHE A 60 12.28 -7.23 2.91
C PHE A 60 11.02 -6.54 2.41
N TRP A 61 11.06 -5.21 2.28
CA TRP A 61 9.96 -4.43 1.72
C TRP A 61 9.69 -4.81 0.26
N PHE A 62 10.72 -5.03 -0.55
CA PHE A 62 10.56 -5.50 -1.93
C PHE A 62 9.94 -6.91 -1.98
N LEU A 63 10.41 -7.83 -1.15
CA LEU A 63 9.82 -9.18 -1.05
C LEU A 63 8.35 -9.14 -0.60
N ALA A 64 8.03 -8.29 0.37
CA ALA A 64 6.64 -8.08 0.80
C ALA A 64 5.77 -7.48 -0.31
N THR A 65 6.35 -6.60 -1.13
CA THR A 65 5.69 -6.02 -2.30
C THR A 65 5.37 -7.10 -3.34
N LEU A 66 6.32 -7.98 -3.65
CA LEU A 66 6.10 -9.12 -4.56
C LEU A 66 5.07 -10.10 -4.00
N ALA A 67 5.14 -10.41 -2.71
CA ALA A 67 4.17 -11.27 -2.04
C ALA A 67 2.76 -10.64 -2.11
N PHE A 68 2.64 -9.34 -1.85
CA PHE A 68 1.38 -8.61 -1.99
C PHE A 68 0.83 -8.73 -3.42
N ILE A 69 1.64 -8.47 -4.44
CA ILE A 69 1.23 -8.58 -5.85
C ILE A 69 0.72 -9.99 -6.17
N ALA A 70 1.49 -11.02 -5.80
CA ALA A 70 1.10 -12.41 -6.03
C ALA A 70 -0.23 -12.74 -5.33
N THR A 71 -0.39 -12.35 -4.06
CA THR A 71 -1.64 -12.58 -3.32
C THR A 71 -2.82 -11.80 -3.90
N ALA A 72 -2.61 -10.55 -4.33
CA ALA A 72 -3.65 -9.72 -4.94
C ALA A 72 -4.13 -10.30 -6.28
N MET A 73 -3.21 -10.81 -7.10
CA MET A 73 -3.56 -11.48 -8.36
C MET A 73 -4.36 -12.76 -8.12
N MET A 74 -4.00 -13.56 -7.11
CA MET A 74 -4.75 -14.78 -6.76
C MET A 74 -6.11 -14.49 -6.13
N ALA A 75 -6.24 -13.37 -5.41
CA ALA A 75 -7.45 -13.01 -4.68
C ALA A 75 -8.49 -12.29 -5.54
N TYR A 76 -8.09 -11.70 -6.66
CA TYR A 76 -8.98 -10.89 -7.50
C TYR A 76 -10.16 -11.72 -8.01
N ARG A 77 -11.37 -11.22 -7.73
CA ARG A 77 -12.61 -11.75 -8.30
C ARG A 77 -13.38 -10.63 -8.97
N PRO A 78 -13.74 -10.77 -10.26
CA PRO A 78 -14.62 -9.81 -10.92
C PRO A 78 -15.88 -9.57 -10.08
N ARG A 79 -16.26 -8.29 -9.91
CA ARG A 79 -17.39 -7.80 -9.09
C ARG A 79 -17.22 -7.83 -7.56
N PHE A 80 -16.26 -8.58 -7.02
CA PHE A 80 -15.97 -8.63 -5.58
C PHE A 80 -14.68 -7.92 -5.18
N GLY A 81 -13.82 -7.59 -6.15
CA GLY A 81 -12.60 -6.81 -5.93
C GLY A 81 -11.40 -7.63 -5.46
N PHE A 82 -10.41 -6.94 -4.91
CA PHE A 82 -9.11 -7.50 -4.48
C PHE A 82 -9.05 -7.85 -2.98
N PHE A 83 -9.81 -7.13 -2.17
CA PHE A 83 -9.79 -7.22 -0.70
C PHE A 83 -11.11 -7.82 -0.22
N ARG A 84 -11.07 -9.07 0.24
CA ARG A 84 -12.23 -9.78 0.80
C ARG A 84 -11.98 -10.07 2.26
N ARG A 85 -13.03 -10.11 3.08
CA ARG A 85 -12.92 -10.32 4.54
C ARG A 85 -12.37 -11.70 4.91
N ASP A 86 -12.62 -12.70 4.08
CA ASP A 86 -12.22 -14.09 4.25
C ASP A 86 -10.77 -14.38 3.78
N ASP A 87 -10.16 -13.47 3.02
CA ASP A 87 -8.85 -13.71 2.42
C ASP A 87 -7.69 -13.30 3.33
N TYR A 88 -7.39 -14.16 4.31
CA TYR A 88 -6.33 -13.93 5.29
C TYR A 88 -4.95 -13.70 4.64
N ARG A 89 -4.71 -14.23 3.43
CA ARG A 89 -3.42 -14.10 2.73
C ARG A 89 -3.20 -12.68 2.26
N THR A 90 -4.22 -12.06 1.66
CA THR A 90 -4.18 -10.66 1.23
C THR A 90 -4.06 -9.73 2.44
N TRP A 91 -4.76 -10.01 3.54
CA TRP A 91 -4.63 -9.19 4.75
C TRP A 91 -3.25 -9.29 5.39
N ALA A 92 -2.70 -10.50 5.48
CA ALA A 92 -1.35 -10.70 5.99
C ALA A 92 -0.31 -9.96 5.13
N SER A 93 -0.42 -10.04 3.79
CA SER A 93 0.51 -9.35 2.90
C SER A 93 0.39 -7.82 3.00
N VAL A 94 -0.83 -7.27 3.12
CA VAL A 94 -1.06 -5.84 3.37
C VAL A 94 -0.45 -5.38 4.70
N ILE A 95 -0.68 -6.13 5.78
CA ILE A 95 -0.16 -5.80 7.13
C ILE A 95 1.37 -5.78 7.10
N VAL A 96 2.00 -6.80 6.55
CA VAL A 96 3.47 -6.87 6.43
C VAL A 96 4.00 -5.72 5.57
N LEU A 97 3.33 -5.43 4.45
CA LEU A 97 3.71 -4.34 3.56
C LEU A 97 3.61 -2.97 4.25
N PHE A 98 2.56 -2.72 5.03
CA PHE A 98 2.38 -1.47 5.79
C PHE A 98 3.40 -1.32 6.90
N PHE A 99 3.66 -2.40 7.62
CA PHE A 99 4.71 -2.44 8.63
C PHE A 99 6.05 -2.02 8.03
N LEU A 100 6.47 -2.67 6.95
CA LEU A 100 7.76 -2.39 6.30
C LEU A 100 7.79 -1.00 5.64
N SER A 101 6.64 -0.53 5.15
CA SER A 101 6.53 0.83 4.60
C SER A 101 6.71 1.90 5.66
N GLY A 102 6.18 1.67 6.87
CA GLY A 102 6.44 2.51 8.04
C GLY A 102 7.89 2.43 8.50
N ALA A 103 8.50 1.24 8.48
CA ALA A 103 9.90 1.04 8.81
C ALA A 103 10.87 1.71 7.83
N LEU A 104 10.46 2.00 6.59
CA LEU A 104 11.25 2.75 5.61
C LEU A 104 11.15 4.27 5.75
N VAL A 105 10.41 4.77 6.74
CA VAL A 105 10.31 6.21 7.00
C VAL A 105 11.41 6.63 7.96
N ASN A 106 12.37 7.40 7.43
CA ASN A 106 13.40 8.04 8.23
C ASN A 106 12.85 9.31 8.91
N VAL A 107 13.21 9.50 10.18
CA VAL A 107 12.88 10.71 10.95
C VAL A 107 13.65 11.89 10.39
N TRP A 108 12.96 12.97 9.99
CA TRP A 108 13.63 14.20 9.56
C TRP A 108 13.61 15.30 10.62
N MET A 109 12.52 15.42 11.41
CA MET A 109 12.31 16.54 12.36
C MET A 109 11.99 16.05 13.75
N SER A 110 10.84 15.40 13.91
CA SER A 110 10.41 14.79 15.17
C SER A 110 9.67 13.50 14.83
N ALA A 111 9.87 12.46 15.64
CA ALA A 111 9.24 11.17 15.40
C ALA A 111 7.71 11.29 15.27
N VAL A 112 7.09 12.11 16.13
CA VAL A 112 5.64 12.35 16.12
C VAL A 112 5.21 13.08 14.84
N PHE A 113 5.86 14.19 14.50
CA PHE A 113 5.52 14.96 13.32
C PHE A 113 5.77 14.21 12.01
N THR A 114 6.90 13.52 11.90
CA THR A 114 7.23 12.69 10.74
C THR A 114 6.19 11.58 10.57
N TYR A 115 5.73 10.95 11.66
CA TYR A 115 4.73 9.90 11.56
C TYR A 115 3.35 10.44 11.17
N ILE A 116 2.87 11.52 11.79
CA ILE A 116 1.61 12.19 11.40
C ILE A 116 1.65 12.56 9.91
N PHE A 117 2.76 13.14 9.46
CA PHE A 117 2.94 13.47 8.05
C PHE A 117 2.90 12.23 7.16
N SER A 118 3.47 11.10 7.60
CA SER A 118 3.40 9.85 6.85
C SER A 118 1.97 9.32 6.70
N VAL A 119 1.13 9.46 7.73
CA VAL A 119 -0.30 9.11 7.67
C VAL A 119 -1.05 10.02 6.71
N LEU A 120 -0.77 11.33 6.71
CA LEU A 120 -1.38 12.28 5.77
C LEU A 120 -0.97 11.98 4.32
N VAL A 121 0.30 11.67 4.08
CA VAL A 121 0.81 11.24 2.77
C VAL A 121 0.14 9.94 2.32
N PHE A 122 -0.06 9.00 3.24
CA PHE A 122 -0.79 7.76 2.96
C PHE A 122 -2.26 8.02 2.60
N ALA A 123 -2.96 8.86 3.36
CA ALA A 123 -4.35 9.25 3.06
C ALA A 123 -4.46 9.93 1.69
N ALA A 124 -3.56 10.86 1.39
CA ALA A 124 -3.50 11.53 0.09
C ALA A 124 -3.24 10.53 -1.05
N GLY A 125 -2.30 9.60 -0.86
CA GLY A 125 -2.01 8.54 -1.82
C GLY A 125 -3.23 7.65 -2.09
N LEU A 126 -3.91 7.18 -1.05
CA LEU A 126 -5.15 6.39 -1.18
C LEU A 126 -6.21 7.10 -2.05
N MET A 127 -6.45 8.38 -1.76
CA MET A 127 -7.43 9.18 -2.50
C MET A 127 -7.02 9.41 -3.94
N ILE A 128 -5.75 9.78 -4.18
CA ILE A 128 -5.22 10.00 -5.53
C ILE A 128 -5.31 8.72 -6.35
N GLY A 129 -4.93 7.58 -5.77
CA GLY A 129 -5.03 6.28 -6.42
C GLY A 129 -6.45 5.91 -6.82
N PHE A 130 -7.39 6.08 -5.89
CA PHE A 130 -8.81 5.81 -6.13
C PHE A 130 -9.38 6.71 -7.25
N LEU A 131 -9.07 8.01 -7.21
CA LEU A 131 -9.51 8.98 -8.21
C LEU A 131 -8.87 8.73 -9.58
N ALA A 132 -7.58 8.42 -9.62
CA ALA A 132 -6.87 8.09 -10.85
C ALA A 132 -7.49 6.86 -11.52
N GLN A 133 -7.80 5.82 -10.74
CA GLN A 133 -8.45 4.62 -11.28
C GLN A 133 -9.87 4.90 -11.79
N ASN A 134 -10.63 5.73 -11.08
CA ASN A 134 -11.96 6.16 -11.52
C ASN A 134 -11.89 6.93 -12.85
N TYR A 135 -10.90 7.83 -12.99
CA TYR A 135 -10.65 8.55 -14.24
C TYR A 135 -10.29 7.57 -15.36
N LEU A 136 -9.32 6.68 -15.15
CA LEU A 136 -8.91 5.66 -16.13
C LEU A 136 -10.06 4.77 -16.58
N TYR A 137 -10.90 4.32 -15.65
CA TYR A 137 -12.06 3.49 -15.96
C TYR A 137 -13.11 4.22 -16.80
N SER A 138 -13.22 5.54 -16.66
CA SER A 138 -14.15 6.36 -17.46
C SER A 138 -13.76 6.41 -18.95
N TYR A 139 -12.46 6.41 -19.27
CA TYR A 139 -11.97 6.42 -20.66
C TYR A 139 -11.80 5.02 -21.25
N TRP A 140 -11.48 4.03 -20.42
CA TRP A 140 -11.15 2.67 -20.87
C TRP A 140 -11.95 1.56 -20.15
N PRO A 141 -13.29 1.63 -20.10
CA PRO A 141 -14.10 0.70 -19.31
C PRO A 141 -14.08 -0.75 -19.84
N ARG A 142 -13.72 -0.94 -21.11
CA ARG A 142 -13.71 -2.26 -21.78
C ARG A 142 -12.37 -2.99 -21.69
N VAL A 143 -11.38 -2.41 -21.01
CA VAL A 143 -10.03 -2.94 -20.96
C VAL A 143 -9.92 -3.95 -19.82
N GLU A 144 -9.92 -5.25 -20.16
CA GLU A 144 -9.96 -6.36 -19.18
C GLU A 144 -8.74 -6.40 -18.23
N TRP A 145 -7.61 -5.85 -18.66
CA TRP A 145 -6.35 -5.82 -17.91
C TRP A 145 -6.18 -4.56 -17.04
N LEU A 146 -7.11 -3.60 -17.13
CA LEU A 146 -7.09 -2.36 -16.35
C LEU A 146 -6.99 -2.57 -14.83
N PRO A 147 -7.61 -3.60 -14.22
CA PRO A 147 -7.48 -3.86 -12.78
C PRO A 147 -6.06 -4.21 -12.32
N TYR A 148 -5.20 -4.70 -13.23
CA TYR A 148 -3.83 -5.12 -12.89
C TYR A 148 -2.80 -4.00 -13.11
N VAL A 149 -3.18 -2.91 -13.79
CA VAL A 149 -2.30 -1.76 -14.03
C VAL A 149 -1.68 -1.19 -12.75
N PRO A 150 -2.43 -1.01 -11.64
CA PRO A 150 -1.83 -0.54 -10.39
C PRO A 150 -0.72 -1.46 -9.85
N LEU A 151 -0.85 -2.78 -10.06
CA LEU A 151 0.17 -3.75 -9.64
C LEU A 151 1.42 -3.65 -10.50
N LEU A 152 1.29 -3.42 -11.80
CA LEU A 152 2.43 -3.19 -12.69
C LEU A 152 3.21 -1.93 -12.29
N VAL A 153 2.50 -0.83 -11.98
CA VAL A 153 3.12 0.40 -11.47
C VAL A 153 3.93 0.12 -10.20
N LEU A 154 3.38 -0.70 -9.29
CA LEU A 154 4.08 -1.08 -8.07
C LEU A 154 5.38 -1.84 -8.35
N ILE A 155 5.41 -2.74 -9.35
CA ILE A 155 6.64 -3.43 -9.78
C ILE A 155 7.69 -2.42 -10.23
N PHE A 156 7.36 -1.51 -11.15
CA PHE A 156 8.32 -0.54 -11.68
C PHE A 156 8.89 0.37 -10.60
N VAL A 157 8.03 0.88 -9.69
CA VAL A 157 8.51 1.75 -8.61
C VAL A 157 9.34 0.98 -7.59
N SER A 158 8.96 -0.25 -7.27
CA SER A 158 9.71 -1.08 -6.32
C SER A 158 11.08 -1.49 -6.87
N ALA A 159 11.18 -1.81 -8.16
CA ALA A 159 12.43 -2.07 -8.86
C ALA A 159 13.30 -0.81 -8.96
N GLY A 160 12.72 0.34 -9.31
CA GLY A 160 13.45 1.61 -9.38
C GLY A 160 14.00 2.07 -8.03
N LYS A 161 13.46 1.59 -6.91
CA LYS A 161 13.96 1.89 -5.56
C LYS A 161 15.10 0.95 -5.12
N LEU A 162 15.32 -0.16 -5.82
CA LEU A 162 16.42 -1.10 -5.58
C LEU A 162 17.70 -0.74 -6.34
N LEU A 163 17.58 0.06 -7.41
CA LEU A 163 18.68 0.58 -8.24
C LEU A 163 19.25 1.87 -7.63
#